data_AF-A0A961Z843-F1
#
_entry.id   AF-A0A961Z843-F1
#
_cell.length_a   1.000
_cell.length_b   1.000
_cell.length_c   1.000
_cell.angle_alpha   90.00
_cell.angle_beta   90.00
_cell.angle_gamma   90.00
#
_symmetry.space_group_name_H-M   'P 1'
#
loop_
_entity.id
_entity.type
_entity.pdbx_description
1 polymer ?
#
loop_
_entity_poly.entity_id
_entity_poly.type
_entity_poly.pdbx_seq_one_letter_code
_entity_poly.pdbx_strand_id
1 'polypeptide(L)'
;NKLFSIALGALMVLVGASFLFNPLSGVISLALLVVIMLAASGAVRIVFSWRMKETPFYWPMLISGALSVLLAAYILANFATASTQLLGILLGVELIFNGAGLIVLGFFIRNIRDRLRG
;
A
#
# COMPACT_ATOMS: atom_id res chain seq x y z
N ASN A 1 -2.62 -33.18 8.68
CA ASN A 1 -3.23 -32.76 9.97
C ASN A 1 -4.23 -31.61 9.79
N LYS A 2 -5.54 -31.90 9.84
CA LYS A 2 -6.62 -30.89 9.75
C LYS A 2 -6.53 -29.78 10.83
N LEU A 3 -6.03 -30.11 12.01
CA LEU A 3 -5.77 -29.14 13.09
C LEU A 3 -4.76 -28.05 12.69
N PHE A 4 -3.74 -28.42 11.92
CA PHE A 4 -2.70 -27.49 11.49
C PHE A 4 -3.22 -26.48 10.47
N SER A 5 -4.06 -26.94 9.52
CA SER A 5 -4.71 -26.05 8.55
C SER A 5 -5.72 -25.10 9.19
N ILE A 6 -6.43 -25.55 10.24
CA ILE A 6 -7.38 -24.68 10.97
C ILE A 6 -6.61 -23.63 11.78
N ALA A 7 -5.52 -24.01 12.44
CA ALA A 7 -4.66 -23.07 13.17
C ALA A 7 -4.04 -22.03 12.23
N LEU A 8 -3.55 -22.45 11.06
CA LEU A 8 -3.05 -21.54 10.03
C LEU A 8 -4.14 -20.60 9.51
N GLY A 9 -5.35 -21.11 9.28
CA GLY A 9 -6.50 -20.29 8.88
C GLY A 9 -6.85 -19.23 9.92
N ALA A 10 -6.90 -19.60 11.21
CA ALA A 10 -7.17 -18.66 12.30
C ALA A 10 -6.06 -17.60 12.43
N LEU A 11 -4.79 -18.00 12.31
CA LEU A 11 -3.66 -17.07 12.26
C LEU A 11 -3.78 -16.09 11.09
N MET A 12 -4.16 -16.57 9.89
CA MET A 12 -4.36 -15.72 8.72
C MET A 12 -5.48 -14.70 8.93
N VAL A 13 -6.58 -15.09 9.58
CA VAL A 13 -7.66 -14.15 9.94
C VAL A 13 -7.18 -13.11 10.94
N LEU A 14 -6.41 -13.50 11.95
CA LEU A 14 -5.85 -12.57 12.94
C LEU A 14 -4.86 -11.58 12.29
N VAL A 15 -4.03 -12.05 11.35
CA VAL A 15 -3.12 -11.19 10.58
C VAL A 15 -3.92 -10.21 9.70
N GLY A 16 -4.96 -10.70 9.01
CA GLY A 16 -5.84 -9.84 8.22
C GLY A 16 -6.57 -8.79 9.06
N ALA A 17 -7.08 -9.19 10.24
CA ALA A 17 -7.68 -8.27 11.20
C ALA A 17 -6.66 -7.25 11.73
N SER A 18 -5.43 -7.68 12.02
CA SER A 18 -4.35 -6.77 12.41
C SER A 18 -4.05 -5.74 11.33
N PHE A 19 -4.16 -6.07 10.05
CA PHE A 19 -4.01 -5.10 8.96
C PHE A 19 -5.21 -4.14 8.86
N LEU A 20 -6.42 -4.57 9.22
CA LEU A 20 -7.59 -3.69 9.29
C LEU A 20 -7.51 -2.70 10.46
N PHE A 21 -7.05 -3.15 11.64
CA PHE A 21 -6.92 -2.30 12.83
C PHE A 21 -5.62 -1.47 12.84
N ASN A 22 -4.56 -1.94 12.18
CA ASN A 22 -3.31 -1.21 11.95
C ASN A 22 -3.05 -1.10 10.43
N PRO A 23 -3.81 -0.24 9.71
CA PRO A 23 -3.67 -0.05 8.26
C PRO A 23 -2.24 0.32 7.85
N LEU A 24 -1.49 0.96 8.76
CA LEU A 24 -0.08 1.26 8.60
C LEU A 24 0.78 0.03 8.29
N SER A 25 0.63 -1.07 9.04
CA SER A 25 1.39 -2.30 8.78
C SER A 25 1.00 -2.92 7.44
N GLY A 26 -0.27 -2.80 7.03
CA GLY A 26 -0.73 -3.25 5.72
C GLY A 26 -0.09 -2.48 4.58
N VAL A 27 -0.07 -1.15 4.65
CA VAL A 27 0.52 -0.27 3.64
C VAL A 27 2.04 -0.49 3.54
N ILE A 28 2.74 -0.61 4.66
CA ILE A 28 4.18 -0.91 4.68
C ILE A 28 4.46 -2.26 4.02
N SER A 29 3.67 -3.28 4.34
CA SER A 29 3.83 -4.62 3.77
C SER A 29 3.60 -4.62 2.25
N LEU A 30 2.58 -3.92 1.78
CA LEU A 30 2.30 -3.76 0.36
C LEU A 30 3.39 -2.97 -0.36
N ALA A 31 3.90 -1.89 0.23
CA ALA A 31 4.99 -1.11 -0.34
C ALA A 31 6.28 -1.92 -0.47
N LEU A 32 6.63 -2.74 0.54
CA LEU A 32 7.75 -3.67 0.47
C LEU A 32 7.57 -4.69 -0.64
N LEU A 33 6.35 -5.22 -0.81
CA LEU A 33 6.04 -6.15 -1.88
C LEU A 33 6.25 -5.50 -3.26
N VAL A 34 5.81 -4.25 -3.45
CA VAL A 34 6.04 -3.49 -4.68
C VAL A 34 7.54 -3.30 -4.95
N VAL A 35 8.32 -2.92 -3.94
CA VAL A 35 9.78 -2.78 -4.04
C VAL A 35 10.42 -4.08 -4.50
N ILE A 36 10.05 -5.21 -3.88
CA ILE A 36 10.58 -6.54 -4.23
C ILE A 36 10.22 -6.89 -5.67
N MET A 37 8.98 -6.63 -6.10
CA MET A 37 8.55 -6.89 -7.47
C MET A 37 9.29 -6.01 -8.49
N LEU A 38 9.52 -4.73 -8.19
CA LEU A 38 10.29 -3.82 -9.05
C LEU A 38 11.76 -4.25 -9.15
N ALA A 39 12.37 -4.64 -8.03
CA ALA A 39 13.74 -5.14 -8.01
C ALA A 39 13.86 -6.46 -8.80
N ALA A 40 12.96 -7.41 -8.57
CA ALA A 40 12.97 -8.70 -9.24
C ALA A 40 12.73 -8.55 -10.76
N SER A 41 11.71 -7.80 -11.17
CA SER A 41 11.43 -7.56 -12.58
C SER A 41 12.55 -6.78 -13.27
N GLY A 42 13.14 -5.79 -12.60
CA GLY A 42 14.30 -5.06 -13.09
C GLY A 42 15.53 -5.95 -13.30
N ALA A 43 15.85 -6.78 -12.31
CA ALA A 43 16.95 -7.74 -12.40
C ALA A 43 16.75 -8.74 -13.55
N VAL A 44 15.53 -9.29 -13.70
CA VAL A 44 15.20 -10.18 -14.82
C VAL A 44 15.39 -9.48 -16.16
N ARG A 45 14.92 -8.24 -16.32
CA ARG A 45 15.09 -7.46 -17.57
C ARG A 45 16.56 -7.21 -17.89
N ILE A 46 17.38 -6.89 -16.89
CA ILE A 46 18.83 -6.71 -17.06
C ILE A 46 19.46 -8.04 -17.53
N VAL A 47 19.16 -9.15 -16.85
CA VAL A 47 19.69 -10.47 -17.23
C VAL A 47 19.27 -10.86 -18.65
N PHE A 48 17.99 -10.66 -19.00
CA PHE A 48 17.47 -10.95 -20.34
C PHE A 48 18.05 -10.04 -21.41
N SER A 49 18.35 -8.78 -21.10
CA SER A 49 18.95 -7.85 -22.07
C SER A 49 20.26 -8.40 -22.61
N TRP A 50 21.10 -9.05 -21.80
CA TRP A 50 22.34 -9.65 -22.27
C TRP A 50 22.15 -10.78 -23.30
N ARG A 51 20.99 -11.44 -23.34
CA ARG A 51 20.65 -12.42 -24.38
C ARG A 51 20.13 -11.78 -25.67
N MET A 52 19.72 -10.51 -25.60
CA MET A 52 19.15 -9.74 -26.70
C MET A 52 20.16 -8.78 -27.34
N LYS A 53 21.46 -8.90 -27.04
CA LYS A 53 22.53 -8.00 -27.51
C LYS A 53 22.55 -7.75 -29.01
N GLU A 54 22.19 -8.75 -29.82
CA GLU A 54 22.19 -8.67 -31.28
C GLU A 54 20.88 -8.13 -31.85
N THR A 55 19.89 -7.85 -31.00
CA THR A 55 18.60 -7.29 -31.38
C THR A 55 18.52 -5.80 -31.05
N PRO A 56 17.75 -5.01 -31.82
CA PRO A 56 17.52 -3.60 -31.50
C PRO A 56 16.82 -3.38 -30.14
N PHE A 57 16.25 -4.43 -29.53
CA PHE A 57 15.60 -4.37 -28.22
C PHE A 57 16.57 -4.39 -27.03
N TYR A 58 17.88 -4.59 -27.26
CA TYR A 58 18.89 -4.60 -26.21
C TYR A 58 18.84 -3.35 -25.30
N TRP A 59 18.98 -2.17 -25.91
CA TRP A 59 19.06 -0.90 -25.19
C TRP A 59 17.78 -0.57 -24.42
N PRO A 60 16.57 -0.64 -25.02
CA PRO A 60 15.32 -0.42 -24.28
C PRO A 60 15.15 -1.38 -23.09
N MET A 61 15.47 -2.67 -23.27
CA MET A 61 15.32 -3.69 -22.23
C MET A 61 16.28 -3.41 -21.06
N LEU A 62 17.54 -3.10 -21.35
CA LEU A 62 18.57 -2.79 -20.35
C LEU A 62 18.20 -1.53 -19.56
N ILE A 63 17.84 -0.44 -20.25
CA ILE A 63 17.48 0.84 -19.61
C ILE A 63 16.24 0.66 -18.73
N SER A 64 15.21 -0.03 -19.22
CA SER A 64 13.99 -0.26 -18.43
C SER A 64 14.25 -1.13 -17.20
N GLY A 65 15.14 -2.13 -17.31
CA GLY A 65 15.56 -2.96 -16.19
C GLY A 65 16.37 -2.18 -15.15
N ALA A 66 17.36 -1.42 -15.61
CA ALA A 66 18.17 -0.55 -14.75
C ALA A 66 17.31 0.48 -14.02
N LEU A 67 16.39 1.14 -14.73
CA LEU A 67 15.49 2.13 -14.14
C LEU A 67 14.58 1.50 -13.06
N SER A 68 14.06 0.30 -13.31
CA SER A 68 13.24 -0.43 -12.33
C SER A 68 14.03 -0.77 -11.05
N VAL A 69 15.29 -1.22 -11.19
CA VAL A 69 16.17 -1.48 -10.03
C VAL A 69 16.52 -0.20 -9.29
N LEU A 70 16.83 0.88 -10.01
CA LEU A 70 17.12 2.20 -9.40
C LEU A 70 15.91 2.74 -8.64
N LEU A 71 14.71 2.61 -9.18
CA LEU A 71 13.47 2.99 -8.50
C LEU A 71 13.25 2.16 -7.23
N ALA A 72 13.44 0.84 -7.29
CA ALA A 72 13.33 -0.01 -6.11
C ALA A 72 14.34 0.41 -5.01
N ALA A 73 15.58 0.69 -5.39
CA ALA A 73 16.63 1.16 -4.48
C ALA A 73 16.29 2.55 -3.89
N TYR A 74 15.77 3.47 -4.70
CA TYR A 74 15.34 4.79 -4.26
C TYR A 74 14.19 4.72 -3.25
N ILE A 75 13.19 3.87 -3.53
CA ILE A 75 12.05 3.66 -2.63
C ILE A 75 12.53 3.04 -1.32
N LEU A 76 13.47 2.08 -1.36
CA LEU A 76 14.09 1.51 -0.14
C LEU A 76 14.84 2.55 0.68
N ALA A 77 15.65 3.40 0.03
CA ALA A 77 16.42 4.43 0.70
C ALA A 77 15.52 5.49 1.38
N ASN A 78 14.36 5.77 0.80
CA ASN A 78 13.39 6.74 1.31
C ASN A 78 12.18 6.09 1.98
N PHE A 79 12.24 4.80 2.31
CA PHE A 79 11.08 4.01 2.71
C PHE A 79 10.42 4.55 3.99
N ALA A 80 11.23 4.86 5.01
CA ALA A 80 10.75 5.43 6.27
C ALA A 80 10.10 6.80 6.07
N THR A 81 10.68 7.65 5.23
CA THR A 81 10.17 9.01 4.93
C THR A 81 8.89 8.97 4.09
N ALA A 82 8.84 8.12 3.07
CA ALA A 82 7.68 7.95 2.20
C ALA A 82 6.48 7.36 2.97
N SER A 83 6.74 6.40 3.86
CA SER A 83 5.69 5.78 4.69
C SER A 83 5.04 6.76 5.68
N THR A 84 5.84 7.63 6.30
CA THR A 84 5.36 8.63 7.27
C THR A 84 4.58 9.78 6.62
N GLN A 85 4.98 10.23 5.43
CA GLN A 85 4.21 11.22 4.67
C GLN A 85 2.85 10.68 4.24
N LEU A 86 2.80 9.45 3.71
CA LEU A 86 1.56 8.81 3.29
C LEU A 86 0.60 8.65 4.48
N LEU A 87 1.13 8.32 5.66
CA LEU A 87 0.36 8.25 6.90
C LEU A 87 -0.25 9.59 7.30
N GLY A 88 0.55 10.66 7.30
CA GLY A 88 0.06 12.00 7.63
C GLY A 88 -1.08 12.43 6.70
N ILE A 89 -0.97 12.09 5.42
CA ILE A 89 -2.02 12.35 4.42
C ILE A 89 -3.27 11.51 4.74
N LEU A 90 -3.13 10.20 4.92
CA LEU A 90 -4.26 9.31 5.23
C LEU A 90 -4.99 9.72 6.51
N LEU A 91 -4.24 10.00 7.57
CA LEU A 91 -4.78 10.43 8.86
C LEU A 91 -5.44 11.81 8.76
N GLY A 92 -4.83 12.74 8.01
CA GLY A 92 -5.42 14.05 7.72
C GLY A 92 -6.75 13.93 6.98
N VAL A 93 -6.81 13.07 5.96
CA VAL A 93 -8.05 12.75 5.24
C VAL A 93 -9.09 12.14 6.20
N GLU A 94 -8.72 11.13 6.97
CA GLU A 94 -9.63 10.47 7.93
C GLU A 94 -10.22 11.46 8.95
N LEU A 95 -9.40 12.37 9.49
CA LEU A 95 -9.86 13.41 10.41
C LEU A 95 -10.84 14.39 9.73
N ILE A 96 -10.57 14.80 8.49
CA ILE A 96 -11.48 15.69 7.73
C ILE A 96 -12.83 15.00 7.52
N PHE A 97 -12.83 13.73 7.10
CA PHE A 97 -14.06 12.97 6.88
C PHE A 97 -14.84 12.73 8.18
N ASN A 98 -14.16 12.36 9.28
CA ASN A 98 -14.80 12.22 10.58
C ASN A 98 -15.39 13.54 11.09
N GLY A 99 -14.64 14.64 10.97
CA GLY A 99 -15.13 15.98 11.32
C GLY A 99 -16.37 16.38 10.52
N ALA A 100 -16.33 16.18 9.20
CA ALA A 100 -17.48 16.42 8.34
C ALA A 100 -18.68 15.53 8.73
N GLY A 101 -18.44 14.26 9.04
CA GLY A 101 -19.48 13.32 9.51
C GLY A 101 -20.14 13.79 10.81
N LEU A 102 -19.35 14.26 11.78
CA LEU A 102 -19.88 14.81 13.03
C LEU A 102 -20.72 16.07 12.80
N ILE A 103 -20.31 16.94 11.89
CA ILE A 103 -21.07 18.14 11.50
C ILE A 103 -22.43 17.73 10.90
N VAL A 104 -22.43 16.80 9.95
CA VAL A 104 -23.65 16.29 9.32
C VAL A 104 -24.58 15.65 10.36
N LEU A 105 -24.04 14.83 11.26
CA LEU A 105 -24.80 14.21 12.35
C LEU A 105 -25.41 15.27 13.27
N GLY A 106 -24.67 16.33 13.60
CA GLY A 106 -25.17 17.46 14.38
C GLY A 106 -26.37 18.14 13.72
N PHE A 107 -26.30 18.41 12.42
CA PHE A 107 -27.42 18.95 11.66
C PHE A 107 -28.62 17.99 11.61
N PHE A 108 -28.36 16.68 11.46
CA PHE A 108 -29.42 15.66 11.44
C PHE A 108 -30.17 15.57 12.78
N ILE A 109 -29.44 15.52 13.90
CA ILE A 109 -30.04 15.52 15.25
C ILE A 109 -30.84 16.80 15.50
N ARG A 110 -30.33 17.96 15.05
CA ARG A 110 -31.04 19.24 15.15
C ARG A 110 -32.36 19.21 14.38
N ASN A 111 -32.33 18.77 13.12
CA ASN A 111 -33.53 18.65 12.30
C ASN A 111 -34.59 17.71 12.90
N ILE A 112 -34.18 16.59 13.50
CA ILE A 112 -35.11 15.68 14.19
C ILE A 112 -35.73 16.37 15.42
N ARG A 113 -34.91 17.05 16.22
CA ARG A 113 -35.39 17.79 17.40
C ARG A 113 -36.42 18.84 17.02
N ASP A 114 -36.17 19.58 15.95
CA ASP A 114 -37.06 20.65 15.49
C ASP A 114 -38.40 20.09 14.99
N ARG A 115 -38.41 18.89 14.38
CA ARG A 115 -39.64 18.18 13.98
C ARG A 115 -40.47 17.61 15.13
N LEU A 116 -39.83 17.24 16.24
CA LEU A 116 -40.52 16.70 17.43
C LEU A 116 -41.09 17.80 18.35
N ARG A 117 -40.65 19.05 18.16
CA ARG A 117 -41.08 20.21 18.96
C ARG A 117 -42.18 21.05 18.29
N GLY A 118 -42.52 20.76 17.03
CA GLY A 118 -43.57 21.43 16.25
C GLY A 118 -44.89 20.66 16.25
#